data_AF-A0A4S8HV04-F1
#
_entry.id   AF-A0A4S8HV04-F1
#
_cell.length_a   1.000
_cell.length_b   1.000
_cell.length_c   1.000
_cell.angle_alpha   90.00
_cell.angle_beta   90.00
_cell.angle_gamma   90.00
#
_symmetry.space_group_name_H-M   'P 1'
#
loop_
_entity.id
_entity.type
_entity.pdbx_description
1 polymer ?
#
loop_
_entity_poly.entity_id
_entity_poly.type
_entity_poly.pdbx_seq_one_letter_code
_entity_poly.pdbx_strand_id
1 'polypeptide(L)'
;MRKFWLLEKHKQEIEYTELDSKALRFKIDADTEFKFRTSDNNPYNTVFDWDRIKPSYSFFFDFDNNEDIIKKKLDESKLKNSSFVYIETLSDIPIIRTRTEYFIANWIDFVNANAGQGSICITDDFKLLMEFTDDFKYYLFSNFIITP
;
A
#
# COMPACT_ATOMS: atom_id res chain seq x y z
N MET A 1 12.01 -0.26 -24.40
CA MET A 1 11.21 -0.29 -23.15
C MET A 1 12.09 0.28 -22.05
N ARG A 2 11.75 1.45 -21.47
CA ARG A 2 12.49 1.97 -20.31
C ARG A 2 12.26 0.99 -19.15
N LYS A 3 13.33 0.55 -18.49
CA LYS A 3 13.20 -0.31 -17.30
C LYS A 3 12.55 0.51 -16.19
N PHE A 4 11.60 -0.08 -15.48
CA PHE A 4 10.92 0.57 -14.36
C PHE A 4 11.94 0.83 -13.24
N TRP A 5 12.15 2.09 -12.89
CA TRP A 5 13.30 2.56 -12.10
C TRP A 5 13.35 1.97 -10.69
N LEU A 6 12.18 1.73 -10.08
CA LEU A 6 12.05 1.11 -8.76
C LEU A 6 12.75 -0.26 -8.77
N LEU A 7 12.61 -0.99 -9.87
CA LEU A 7 13.21 -2.31 -10.02
C LEU A 7 14.73 -2.21 -10.08
N GLU A 8 15.27 -1.25 -10.82
CA GLU A 8 16.72 -1.10 -10.92
C GLU A 8 17.33 -0.69 -9.59
N LYS A 9 16.65 0.19 -8.85
CA LYS A 9 17.09 0.71 -7.55
C LYS A 9 17.03 -0.36 -6.46
N HIS A 10 15.98 -1.20 -6.43
CA HIS A 10 15.68 -2.11 -5.32
C HIS A 10 15.79 -3.61 -5.66
N LYS A 11 16.37 -3.98 -6.82
CA LYS A 11 16.39 -5.37 -7.36
C LYS A 11 16.81 -6.49 -6.40
N GLN A 12 17.60 -6.21 -5.36
CA GLN A 12 18.11 -7.22 -4.42
C GLN A 12 17.12 -7.52 -3.29
N GLU A 13 16.12 -6.66 -3.12
CA GLU A 13 15.23 -6.63 -1.96
C GLU A 13 13.76 -6.83 -2.35
N ILE A 14 13.49 -6.86 -3.67
CA ILE A 14 12.16 -7.10 -4.23
C ILE A 14 12.08 -8.47 -4.89
N GLU A 15 10.98 -9.16 -4.67
CA GLU A 15 10.58 -10.40 -5.34
C GLU A 15 9.34 -10.10 -6.18
N TYR A 16 9.33 -10.52 -7.46
CA TYR A 16 8.07 -10.52 -8.22
C TYR A 16 7.24 -11.72 -7.80
N THR A 17 5.96 -11.48 -7.66
CA THR A 17 4.98 -12.56 -7.54
C THR A 17 4.36 -12.86 -8.90
N GLU A 18 3.66 -13.98 -8.99
CA GLU A 18 2.84 -14.32 -10.16
C GLU A 18 1.50 -13.56 -10.17
N LEU A 19 1.22 -12.76 -9.14
CA LEU A 19 -0.01 -11.99 -9.02
C LEU A 19 0.11 -10.68 -9.81
N ASP A 20 -0.90 -10.39 -10.61
CA ASP A 20 -1.17 -9.03 -11.07
C ASP A 20 -2.07 -8.28 -10.07
N SER A 21 -2.26 -6.98 -10.29
CA SER A 21 -3.15 -6.13 -9.49
C SER A 21 -4.54 -6.72 -9.31
N LYS A 22 -5.14 -7.23 -10.38
CA LYS A 22 -6.50 -7.76 -10.35
C LYS A 22 -6.56 -9.01 -9.48
N ALA A 23 -5.63 -9.95 -9.68
CA ALA A 23 -5.54 -11.20 -8.94
C ALA A 23 -5.31 -10.95 -7.44
N LEU A 24 -4.39 -10.05 -7.07
CA LEU A 24 -4.17 -9.69 -5.66
C LEU A 24 -5.44 -9.10 -5.05
N ARG A 25 -6.05 -8.11 -5.70
CA ARG A 25 -7.27 -7.46 -5.21
C ARG A 25 -8.38 -8.50 -5.02
N PHE A 26 -8.64 -9.37 -6.00
CA PHE A 26 -9.66 -10.42 -5.87
C PHE A 26 -9.36 -11.38 -4.73
N LYS A 27 -8.08 -11.73 -4.53
CA LYS A 27 -7.67 -12.56 -3.40
C LYS A 27 -7.97 -11.88 -2.07
N ILE A 28 -7.68 -10.59 -1.94
CA ILE A 28 -8.02 -9.80 -0.75
C ILE A 28 -9.53 -9.82 -0.52
N ASP A 29 -10.33 -9.51 -1.54
CA ASP A 29 -11.79 -9.49 -1.42
C ASP A 29 -12.38 -10.88 -1.11
N ALA A 30 -11.83 -11.96 -1.66
CA ALA A 30 -12.33 -13.32 -1.41
C ALA A 30 -11.94 -13.85 -0.02
N ASP A 31 -10.68 -13.67 0.38
CA ASP A 31 -10.08 -14.37 1.51
C ASP A 31 -10.13 -13.56 2.83
N THR A 32 -10.50 -12.28 2.78
CA THR A 32 -10.45 -11.36 3.93
C THR A 32 -11.76 -10.63 4.19
N GLU A 33 -11.80 -9.84 5.25
CA GLU A 33 -12.90 -8.89 5.52
C GLU A 33 -12.81 -7.61 4.70
N PHE A 34 -11.70 -7.36 3.99
CA PHE A 34 -11.49 -6.14 3.21
C PHE A 34 -12.21 -6.23 1.87
N LYS A 35 -13.42 -5.67 1.82
CA LYS A 35 -14.29 -5.72 0.63
C LYS A 35 -14.11 -4.50 -0.26
N PHE A 36 -14.28 -4.69 -1.56
CA PHE A 36 -14.27 -3.57 -2.50
C PHE A 36 -15.41 -2.58 -2.24
N ARG A 37 -15.12 -1.31 -2.49
CA ARG A 37 -16.16 -0.27 -2.53
C ARG A 37 -17.00 -0.47 -3.79
N THR A 38 -18.31 -0.52 -3.61
CA THR A 38 -19.29 -0.64 -4.71
C THR A 38 -20.12 0.63 -4.91
N SER A 39 -19.93 1.66 -4.08
CA SER A 39 -20.67 2.91 -4.14
C SER A 39 -20.00 3.91 -5.09
N ASP A 40 -20.79 4.54 -5.95
CA ASP A 40 -20.32 5.60 -6.87
C ASP A 40 -19.86 6.87 -6.12
N ASN A 41 -20.27 7.06 -4.87
CA ASN A 41 -19.82 8.16 -4.03
C ASN A 41 -18.49 7.80 -3.35
N ASN A 42 -17.38 8.02 -4.07
CA ASN A 42 -16.03 7.73 -3.59
C ASN A 42 -15.18 9.02 -3.59
N PRO A 43 -15.30 9.87 -2.56
CA PRO A 43 -14.60 11.14 -2.52
C PRO A 43 -13.08 10.98 -2.50
N TYR A 44 -12.56 9.80 -2.12
CA TYR A 44 -11.14 9.54 -1.97
C TYR A 44 -10.56 8.61 -3.04
N ASN A 45 -11.36 8.24 -4.05
CA ASN A 45 -10.97 7.26 -5.08
C ASN A 45 -10.39 5.94 -4.51
N THR A 46 -10.88 5.51 -3.34
CA THR A 46 -10.45 4.26 -2.68
C THR A 46 -10.97 3.01 -3.40
N VAL A 47 -10.15 1.96 -3.48
CA VAL A 47 -10.49 0.62 -3.96
C VAL A 47 -11.32 -0.13 -2.92
N PHE A 48 -10.95 0.00 -1.64
CA PHE A 48 -11.62 -0.71 -0.55
C PHE A 48 -12.69 0.12 0.15
N ASP A 49 -13.68 -0.58 0.68
CA ASP A 49 -14.75 0.03 1.49
C ASP A 49 -14.27 0.26 2.93
N TRP A 50 -13.52 1.35 3.12
CA TRP A 50 -13.02 1.79 4.42
C TRP A 50 -14.12 2.11 5.45
N ASP A 51 -15.37 2.28 5.02
CA ASP A 51 -16.50 2.44 5.95
C ASP A 51 -16.81 1.12 6.68
N ARG A 52 -16.52 -0.02 6.05
CA ARG A 52 -16.71 -1.37 6.59
C ARG A 52 -15.49 -1.95 7.28
N ILE A 53 -14.29 -1.53 6.90
CA ILE A 53 -13.04 -1.97 7.52
C ILE A 53 -12.91 -1.29 8.90
N LYS A 54 -12.68 -2.10 9.96
CA LYS A 54 -12.52 -1.60 11.33
C LYS A 54 -11.35 -2.29 12.05
N PRO A 55 -10.48 -1.54 12.75
CA PRO A 55 -10.44 -0.08 12.80
C PRO A 55 -10.07 0.51 11.42
N SER A 56 -10.37 1.79 11.19
CA SER A 56 -10.00 2.51 9.97
C SER A 56 -9.40 3.84 10.36
N TYR A 57 -8.16 4.06 9.91
CA TYR A 57 -7.43 5.30 10.09
C TYR A 57 -7.16 5.91 8.73
N SER A 58 -7.26 7.24 8.63
CA SER A 58 -6.96 7.97 7.41
C SER A 58 -6.32 9.30 7.73
N PHE A 59 -5.26 9.67 7.02
CA PHE A 59 -4.64 10.98 7.14
C PHE A 59 -4.03 11.44 5.81
N PHE A 60 -3.88 12.75 5.66
CA PHE A 60 -3.16 13.38 4.57
C PHE A 60 -1.65 13.11 4.72
N PHE A 61 -1.01 12.47 3.73
CA PHE A 61 0.37 11.99 3.84
C PHE A 61 1.40 12.83 3.07
N ASP A 62 1.00 13.81 2.26
CA ASP A 62 1.90 14.65 1.46
C ASP A 62 2.20 16.01 2.11
N PHE A 63 2.91 15.98 3.25
CA PHE A 63 3.25 17.16 4.04
C PHE A 63 4.76 17.29 4.29
N ASP A 64 5.22 18.44 4.77
CA ASP A 64 6.63 18.67 5.08
C ASP A 64 7.20 17.64 6.07
N ASN A 65 8.31 17.00 5.70
CA ASN A 65 8.95 15.91 6.45
C ASN A 65 8.11 14.63 6.57
N ASN A 66 7.16 14.42 5.66
CA ASN A 66 6.34 13.20 5.63
C ASN A 66 7.18 11.92 5.58
N GLU A 67 8.26 11.89 4.80
CA GLU A 67 9.11 10.71 4.63
C GLU A 67 9.57 10.14 5.98
N ASP A 68 10.20 10.97 6.81
CA ASP A 68 10.73 10.58 8.12
C ASP A 68 9.61 10.30 9.13
N ILE A 69 8.57 11.12 9.14
CA ILE A 69 7.45 10.98 10.10
C ILE A 69 6.69 9.68 9.84
N ILE A 70 6.32 9.42 8.59
CA ILE A 70 5.56 8.22 8.22
C ILE A 70 6.44 6.98 8.38
N LYS A 71 7.72 7.04 8.00
CA LYS A 71 8.67 5.96 8.25
C LYS A 71 8.73 5.58 9.73
N LYS A 72 8.85 6.57 10.62
CA LYS A 72 8.83 6.34 12.06
C LYS A 72 7.52 5.72 12.53
N LYS A 73 6.37 6.23 12.05
CA LYS A 73 5.04 5.69 12.43
C LYS A 73 4.83 4.26 11.94
N LEU A 74 5.27 3.95 10.73
CA LEU A 74 5.25 2.59 10.20
C LEU A 74 6.14 1.65 11.05
N ASP A 75 7.33 2.12 11.44
CA ASP A 75 8.24 1.38 12.32
C ASP A 75 7.68 1.17 13.73
N GLU A 76 6.88 2.10 14.25
CA GLU A 76 6.21 1.96 15.55
C GLU A 76 4.89 1.16 15.47
N SER A 77 4.41 0.86 14.26
CA SER A 77 3.11 0.22 14.05
C SER A 77 3.15 -1.31 14.15
N LYS A 78 1.96 -1.93 14.14
CA LYS A 78 1.82 -3.39 14.06
C LYS A 78 2.45 -3.99 12.79
N LEU A 79 2.60 -3.20 11.72
CA LEU A 79 3.17 -3.64 10.46
C LEU A 79 4.57 -4.24 10.65
N LYS A 80 5.42 -3.60 11.48
CA LYS A 80 6.80 -4.01 11.76
C LYS A 80 6.95 -5.46 12.21
N ASN A 81 5.91 -6.05 12.80
CA ASN A 81 5.94 -7.44 13.27
C ASN A 81 5.68 -8.47 12.16
N SER A 82 5.31 -8.02 10.96
CA SER A 82 5.05 -8.89 9.80
C SER A 82 6.34 -9.11 9.02
N SER A 83 6.55 -10.30 8.49
CA SER A 83 7.79 -10.62 7.77
C SER A 83 7.86 -9.97 6.39
N PHE A 84 6.75 -9.98 5.66
CA PHE A 84 6.69 -9.46 4.29
C PHE A 84 5.39 -8.69 4.03
N VAL A 85 5.47 -7.83 3.01
CA VAL A 85 4.32 -7.15 2.43
C VAL A 85 4.27 -7.39 0.92
N TYR A 86 3.06 -7.48 0.40
CA TYR A 86 2.74 -7.36 -1.01
C TYR A 86 2.39 -5.91 -1.32
N ILE A 87 2.96 -5.38 -2.39
CA ILE A 87 2.81 -3.98 -2.80
C ILE A 87 2.37 -3.98 -4.25
N GLU A 88 1.20 -3.40 -4.48
CA GLU A 88 0.77 -2.99 -5.80
C GLU A 88 1.42 -1.66 -6.15
N THR A 89 2.02 -1.58 -7.34
CA THR A 89 2.63 -0.32 -7.80
C THR A 89 1.93 0.31 -9.01
N LEU A 90 2.16 -0.25 -10.19
CA LEU A 90 1.44 0.09 -11.41
C LEU A 90 0.61 -1.10 -11.85
N SER A 91 -0.52 -0.85 -12.50
CA SER A 91 -1.45 -1.88 -12.95
C SER A 91 -0.86 -2.91 -13.94
N ASP A 92 0.20 -2.55 -14.65
CA ASP A 92 0.91 -3.38 -15.63
C ASP A 92 2.19 -4.04 -15.07
N ILE A 93 2.51 -3.76 -13.80
CA ILE A 93 3.66 -4.34 -13.11
C ILE A 93 3.17 -5.46 -12.18
N PRO A 94 3.81 -6.65 -12.20
CA PRO A 94 3.48 -7.70 -11.24
C PRO A 94 3.62 -7.21 -9.80
N ILE A 95 2.79 -7.74 -8.91
CA ILE A 95 2.83 -7.40 -7.50
C ILE A 95 4.22 -7.72 -6.95
N ILE A 96 4.77 -6.74 -6.24
CA ILE A 96 6.06 -6.84 -5.58
C ILE A 96 5.86 -7.40 -4.18
N ARG A 97 6.72 -8.33 -3.78
CA ARG A 97 6.87 -8.79 -2.40
C ARG A 97 8.23 -8.34 -1.88
N THR A 98 8.27 -7.78 -0.68
CA THR A 98 9.52 -7.35 -0.03
C THR A 98 9.43 -7.58 1.47
N ARG A 99 10.58 -7.65 2.13
CA ARG A 99 10.66 -7.61 3.59
C ARG A 99 9.99 -6.34 4.10
N THR A 100 9.19 -6.47 5.15
CA THR A 100 8.45 -5.34 5.73
C THR A 100 9.39 -4.22 6.20
N GLU A 101 10.49 -4.58 6.87
CA GLU A 101 11.49 -3.60 7.31
C GLU A 101 12.07 -2.78 6.14
N TYR A 102 12.25 -3.41 4.98
CA TYR A 102 12.78 -2.76 3.80
C TYR A 102 11.75 -1.84 3.16
N PHE A 103 10.49 -2.28 3.10
CA PHE A 103 9.38 -1.42 2.69
C PHE A 103 9.31 -0.17 3.57
N ILE A 104 9.30 -0.32 4.90
CA ILE A 104 9.23 0.81 5.84
C ILE A 104 10.40 1.78 5.61
N ALA A 105 11.61 1.24 5.44
CA ALA A 105 12.81 2.06 5.26
C ALA A 105 12.80 2.91 3.98
N ASN A 106 12.07 2.47 2.94
CA ASN A 106 12.03 3.07 1.60
C ASN A 106 10.59 3.34 1.12
N TRP A 107 9.64 3.53 2.04
CA TRP A 107 8.20 3.50 1.71
C TRP A 107 7.82 4.50 0.60
N ILE A 108 8.45 5.67 0.63
CA ILE A 108 8.21 6.76 -0.33
C ILE A 108 8.57 6.35 -1.77
N ASP A 109 9.60 5.53 -1.95
CA ASP A 109 9.99 5.03 -3.27
C ASP A 109 8.87 4.17 -3.86
N PHE A 110 8.32 3.25 -3.05
CA PHE A 110 7.22 2.38 -3.47
C PHE A 110 5.94 3.17 -3.78
N VAL A 111 5.63 4.22 -3.03
CA VAL A 111 4.46 5.07 -3.30
C VAL A 111 4.65 5.90 -4.56
N ASN A 112 5.83 6.51 -4.74
CA ASN A 112 6.16 7.30 -5.92
C ASN A 112 6.20 6.46 -7.21
N ALA A 113 6.50 5.17 -7.09
CA ALA A 113 6.54 4.26 -8.22
C ALA A 113 5.18 4.10 -8.93
N ASN A 114 4.09 4.45 -8.25
CA ASN A 114 2.72 4.24 -8.72
C ASN A 114 2.25 5.35 -9.65
N ALA A 115 3.09 6.37 -9.84
CA ALA A 115 2.86 7.49 -10.76
C ALA A 115 1.48 8.16 -10.54
N GLY A 116 1.05 8.22 -9.29
CA GLY A 116 -0.24 8.80 -8.90
C GLY A 116 -1.41 7.82 -8.83
N GLN A 117 -1.33 6.62 -9.43
CA GLN A 117 -2.47 5.67 -9.58
C GLN A 117 -3.00 5.04 -8.29
N GLY A 118 -2.50 5.48 -7.14
CA GLY A 118 -2.77 4.87 -5.85
C GLY A 118 -2.06 3.53 -5.71
N SER A 119 -1.99 3.04 -4.49
CA SER A 119 -1.43 1.71 -4.23
C SER A 119 -2.02 1.05 -3.03
N ILE A 120 -1.94 -0.27 -3.09
CA ILE A 120 -2.31 -1.17 -2.01
C ILE A 120 -1.02 -1.80 -1.47
N CYS A 121 -0.88 -1.80 -0.16
CA CYS A 121 0.13 -2.59 0.53
C CYS A 121 -0.57 -3.45 1.58
N ILE A 122 -0.31 -4.76 1.57
CA ILE A 122 -0.92 -5.72 2.48
C ILE A 122 0.12 -6.71 3.00
N THR A 123 0.01 -7.11 4.26
CA THR A 123 0.89 -8.14 4.83
C THR A 123 0.69 -9.50 4.19
N ASP A 124 1.72 -10.34 4.22
CA ASP A 124 1.67 -11.67 3.63
C ASP A 124 0.68 -12.64 4.30
N ASP A 125 0.28 -12.33 5.54
CA ASP A 125 -0.81 -12.99 6.26
C ASP A 125 -2.20 -12.38 6.02
N PHE A 126 -2.29 -11.36 5.15
CA PHE A 126 -3.52 -10.67 4.75
C PHE A 126 -4.31 -10.01 5.89
N LYS A 127 -3.64 -9.65 7.00
CA LYS A 127 -4.31 -9.02 8.17
C LYS A 127 -4.16 -7.50 8.25
N LEU A 128 -3.09 -6.94 7.71
CA LEU A 128 -2.83 -5.50 7.76
C LEU A 128 -2.82 -4.95 6.34
N LEU A 129 -3.77 -4.06 6.06
CA LEU A 129 -3.99 -3.42 4.78
C LEU A 129 -3.77 -1.91 4.93
N MET A 130 -3.09 -1.34 3.94
CA MET A 130 -3.02 0.10 3.73
C MET A 130 -3.24 0.45 2.26
N GLU A 131 -3.79 1.64 2.03
CA GLU A 131 -4.10 2.14 0.71
C GLU A 131 -3.70 3.61 0.59
N PHE A 132 -2.85 3.92 -0.39
CA PHE A 132 -2.52 5.29 -0.80
C PHE A 132 -3.44 5.70 -1.95
N THR A 133 -4.14 6.83 -1.84
CA THR A 133 -5.18 7.22 -2.81
C THR A 133 -4.65 7.98 -4.03
N ASP A 134 -5.36 7.78 -5.16
CA ASP A 134 -5.16 8.41 -6.48
C ASP A 134 -6.13 9.58 -6.72
N ASP A 135 -6.25 10.52 -5.79
CA ASP A 135 -7.29 11.54 -5.86
C ASP A 135 -6.76 12.98 -5.83
N PHE A 136 -5.44 13.17 -6.01
CA PHE A 136 -4.74 14.43 -5.74
C PHE A 136 -4.90 14.94 -4.29
N LYS A 137 -5.55 14.16 -3.41
CA LYS A 137 -5.72 14.50 -1.99
C LYS A 137 -4.71 13.79 -1.11
N TYR A 138 -3.94 12.83 -1.63
CA TYR A 138 -2.83 12.20 -0.93
C TYR A 138 -3.25 11.67 0.46
N TYR A 139 -4.30 10.85 0.51
CA TYR A 139 -4.72 10.18 1.75
C TYR A 139 -4.14 8.78 1.84
N LEU A 140 -3.71 8.41 3.05
CA LEU A 140 -3.30 7.06 3.40
C LEU A 140 -4.35 6.47 4.33
N PHE A 141 -5.02 5.42 3.88
CA PHE A 141 -5.94 4.63 4.67
C PHE A 141 -5.24 3.39 5.21
N SER A 142 -5.61 2.95 6.42
CA SER A 142 -5.06 1.73 7.01
C SER A 142 -5.96 1.13 8.07
N ASN A 143 -5.91 -0.19 8.26
CA ASN A 143 -6.63 -0.88 9.34
C ASN A 143 -5.80 -1.00 10.64
N PHE A 144 -4.76 -0.19 10.77
CA PHE A 144 -3.89 -0.09 11.94
C PHE A 144 -3.35 1.33 12.09
N ILE A 145 -2.85 1.69 13.27
CA ILE A 145 -2.44 3.07 13.55
C ILE A 145 -1.12 3.39 12.83
N ILE A 146 -1.15 4.40 11.96
CA ILE A 146 0.01 5.00 11.28
C ILE A 146 -0.07 6.54 11.31
N THR A 147 -1.00 7.11 12.09
CA THR A 147 -1.29 8.54 12.08
C THR A 147 -0.16 9.36 12.73
N PRO A 148 0.31 10.45 12.08
CA PRO A 148 1.27 11.42 12.62
C PRO A 148 0.93 11.91 14.03
#